data_AF-A0A2V9J264-F1
#
_entry.id   AF-A0A2V9J264-F1
#
_cell.length_a   1.000
_cell.length_b   1.000
_cell.length_c   1.000
_cell.angle_alpha   90.00
_cell.angle_beta   90.00
_cell.angle_gamma   90.00
#
_symmetry.space_group_name_H-M   'P 1'
#
loop_
_entity.id
_entity.type
_entity.pdbx_description
1 polymer ?
#
loop_
_entity_poly.entity_id
_entity_poly.type
_entity_poly.pdbx_seq_one_letter_code
_entity_poly.pdbx_strand_id
1 'polypeptide(L)'
;MPLKRRGKWYHLSEKVNGVKIREALGTKDHRLAKRLYKERIAELMRSNPDPSKVARGYTKMTIAEAVEAYANERRKKAWQKIRAKAGLGNFRFYDGRHTVITTLQEKGVPDWVIQAQVGHVSAEEAKPYSHIRRKALDQVALLLKPVWSTATKWRTGVMCSRQLVHKLVHKVATCRAKLLILLKGEWWAPQDSNL
;
A
#
# COMPACT_ATOMS: atom_id res chain seq x y z
N MET A 1 14.16 45.22 -27.76
CA MET A 1 14.37 45.46 -26.31
C MET A 1 13.03 45.29 -25.57
N PRO A 2 12.98 44.52 -24.46
CA PRO A 2 11.72 44.13 -23.79
C PRO A 2 11.08 45.23 -22.94
N LEU A 3 11.79 46.35 -22.79
CA LEU A 3 11.31 47.56 -22.16
C LEU A 3 10.75 48.52 -23.21
N LYS A 4 9.51 48.97 -23.06
CA LYS A 4 8.86 49.91 -23.98
C LYS A 4 8.30 51.10 -23.22
N ARG A 5 8.53 52.32 -23.70
CA ARG A 5 7.92 53.52 -23.13
C ARG A 5 6.47 53.61 -23.59
N ARG A 6 5.52 53.75 -22.65
CA ARG A 6 4.12 54.07 -22.95
C ARG A 6 3.71 55.24 -22.07
N GLY A 7 3.52 56.41 -22.69
CA GLY A 7 3.31 57.66 -21.98
C GLY A 7 4.50 58.08 -21.13
N LYS A 8 4.25 58.36 -19.84
CA LYS A 8 5.24 58.84 -18.87
C LYS A 8 6.21 57.75 -18.40
N TRP A 9 5.80 56.49 -18.40
CA TRP A 9 6.53 55.41 -17.73
C TRP A 9 7.10 54.39 -18.73
N TYR A 10 8.19 53.75 -18.35
CA TYR A 10 8.65 52.53 -19.00
C TYR A 10 7.85 51.32 -18.53
N HIS A 11 7.51 50.44 -19.46
CA HIS A 11 6.78 49.19 -19.23
C HIS A 11 7.65 48.00 -19.58
N LEU A 12 7.61 46.98 -18.75
CA LEU A 12 8.18 45.65 -18.99
C LEU A 12 7.15 44.80 -19.75
N SER A 13 7.54 44.16 -20.86
CA SER A 13 6.69 43.23 -21.62
C SER A 13 7.45 41.96 -21.98
N GLU A 14 7.67 41.08 -21.00
CA GLU A 14 8.45 39.84 -21.13
C GLU A 14 7.59 38.61 -20.80
N LYS A 15 7.92 37.46 -21.37
CA LYS A 15 7.32 36.19 -20.97
C LYS A 15 8.19 35.54 -19.90
N VAL A 16 7.64 35.31 -18.71
CA VAL A 16 8.33 34.62 -17.61
C VAL A 16 7.48 33.40 -17.23
N ASN A 17 8.10 32.22 -17.17
CA ASN A 17 7.42 30.94 -16.84
C ASN A 17 6.18 30.66 -17.72
N GLY A 18 6.23 31.03 -19.01
CA GLY A 18 5.13 30.84 -19.96
C GLY A 18 4.01 31.87 -19.88
N VAL A 19 3.99 32.73 -18.85
CA VAL A 19 3.00 33.81 -18.68
C VAL A 19 3.56 35.12 -19.22
N LYS A 20 2.76 35.83 -20.02
CA LYS A 20 3.15 37.16 -20.53
C LYS A 20 2.82 38.22 -19.49
N ILE A 21 3.85 38.93 -19.04
CA ILE A 21 3.71 39.97 -18.01
C ILE A 21 3.89 41.33 -18.67
N ARG A 22 2.97 42.24 -18.36
CA ARG A 22 2.97 43.63 -18.84
C ARG A 22 2.72 44.55 -17.67
N GLU A 23 3.78 45.16 -17.16
CA GLU A 23 3.74 45.99 -15.95
C GLU A 23 4.48 47.31 -16.17
N ALA A 24 3.96 48.39 -15.59
CA ALA A 24 4.64 49.68 -15.58
C ALA A 24 5.73 49.67 -14.50
N LEU A 25 6.95 50.08 -14.84
CA LEU A 25 8.07 50.17 -13.89
C LEU A 25 8.09 51.49 -13.09
N GLY A 26 7.14 52.40 -13.33
CA GLY A 26 7.01 53.64 -12.56
C GLY A 26 8.21 54.60 -12.68
N THR A 27 9.04 54.49 -13.72
CA THR A 27 10.17 55.39 -13.94
C THR A 27 10.21 55.95 -15.38
N LYS A 28 10.65 57.22 -15.50
CA LYS A 28 10.95 57.89 -16.77
C LYS A 28 12.37 57.60 -17.26
N ASP A 29 13.27 57.19 -16.36
CA ASP A 29 14.70 57.09 -16.64
C ASP A 29 15.05 55.71 -17.17
N HIS A 30 15.65 55.69 -18.35
CA HIS A 30 15.93 54.43 -19.06
C HIS A 30 16.94 53.53 -18.32
N ARG A 31 17.95 54.12 -17.65
CA ARG A 31 18.94 53.36 -16.86
C ARG A 31 18.31 52.72 -15.64
N LEU A 32 17.49 53.47 -14.91
CA LEU A 32 16.76 52.98 -13.75
C LEU A 32 15.74 51.90 -14.16
N ALA A 33 15.06 52.08 -15.29
CA ALA A 33 14.15 51.10 -15.84
C ALA A 33 14.83 49.77 -16.19
N LYS A 34 16.08 49.78 -16.70
CA LYS A 34 16.86 48.55 -16.94
C LYS A 34 17.15 47.80 -15.64
N ARG A 35 17.47 48.50 -14.55
CA ARG A 35 17.74 47.89 -13.23
C ARG A 35 16.47 47.25 -12.67
N LEU A 36 15.38 48.02 -12.62
CA LEU A 36 14.06 47.56 -12.15
C LEU A 36 13.53 46.37 -12.98
N TYR A 37 13.77 46.37 -14.30
CA TYR A 37 13.45 45.23 -15.16
C TYR A 37 14.14 43.94 -14.72
N LYS A 38 15.46 44.00 -14.46
CA LYS A 38 16.23 42.81 -14.06
C LYS A 38 15.77 42.29 -12.69
N GLU A 39 15.59 43.21 -11.73
CA GLU A 39 15.10 42.88 -10.39
C GLU A 39 13.71 42.25 -10.45
N ARG A 40 12.79 42.84 -11.22
CA ARG A 40 11.43 42.33 -11.38
C ARG A 40 11.40 40.95 -12.05
N ILE A 41 12.24 40.71 -13.06
CA ILE A 41 12.33 39.37 -13.66
C ILE A 41 12.90 38.35 -12.68
N ALA A 42 13.93 38.68 -11.92
CA ALA A 42 14.50 37.78 -10.91
C ALA A 42 13.50 37.46 -9.79
N GLU A 43 12.64 38.41 -9.42
CA GLU A 43 11.52 38.17 -8.52
C GLU A 43 10.46 37.24 -9.13
N LEU A 44 10.05 37.52 -10.37
CA LEU A 44 9.06 36.70 -11.10
C LEU A 44 9.56 35.28 -11.41
N MET A 45 10.86 35.10 -11.55
CA MET A 45 11.48 33.77 -11.68
C MET A 45 11.42 32.96 -10.38
N ARG A 46 11.48 33.63 -9.22
CA ARG A 46 11.38 32.98 -7.89
C ARG A 46 9.94 32.67 -7.50
N SER A 47 8.99 33.49 -7.94
CA SER A 47 7.57 33.29 -7.67
C SER A 47 6.98 32.23 -8.60
N ASN A 48 6.15 31.34 -8.04
CA ASN A 48 5.39 30.40 -8.86
C ASN A 48 4.28 31.18 -9.60
N PRO A 49 4.17 31.05 -10.94
CA PRO A 49 3.15 31.77 -11.69
C PRO A 49 1.74 31.40 -11.23
N ASP A 50 0.82 32.36 -11.31
CA ASP A 50 -0.60 32.14 -11.05
C ASP A 50 -1.12 30.98 -11.94
N PRO A 51 -1.63 29.88 -11.35
CA PRO A 51 -2.07 28.71 -12.10
C PRO A 51 -3.16 29.01 -13.13
N SER A 52 -3.94 30.08 -12.93
CA SER A 52 -4.99 30.50 -13.87
C SER A 52 -4.44 31.11 -15.16
N LYS A 53 -3.22 31.67 -15.10
CA LYS A 53 -2.58 32.40 -16.20
C LYS A 53 -1.63 31.53 -17.02
N VAL A 54 -1.28 30.35 -16.53
CA VAL A 54 -0.49 29.37 -17.27
C VAL A 54 -1.39 28.72 -18.32
N ALA A 55 -1.06 28.90 -19.59
CA ALA A 55 -1.75 28.22 -20.68
C ALA A 55 -1.59 26.70 -20.51
N ARG A 56 -2.71 25.97 -20.49
CA ARG A 56 -2.66 24.51 -20.43
C ARG A 56 -2.16 23.98 -21.78
N GLY A 57 -1.18 23.07 -21.74
CA GLY A 57 -0.46 22.57 -22.93
C GLY A 57 -1.27 21.68 -23.88
N TYR A 58 -2.58 21.59 -23.72
CA TYR A 58 -3.44 20.69 -24.49
C TYR A 58 -3.46 20.99 -25.99
N THR A 59 -3.16 22.22 -26.40
CA THR A 59 -3.13 22.61 -27.82
C THR A 59 -2.05 21.87 -28.62
N LYS A 60 -1.06 21.28 -27.94
CA LYS A 60 0.02 20.50 -28.57
C LYS A 60 -0.22 19.00 -28.56
N MET A 61 -1.32 18.54 -27.95
CA MET A 61 -1.64 17.14 -27.77
C MET A 61 -2.73 16.72 -28.75
N THR A 62 -2.84 15.42 -28.99
CA THR A 62 -4.05 14.89 -29.63
C THR A 62 -5.26 15.10 -28.73
N ILE A 63 -6.47 15.11 -29.31
CA ILE A 63 -7.71 15.31 -28.54
C ILE A 63 -7.84 14.23 -27.45
N ALA A 64 -7.52 12.97 -27.76
CA ALA A 64 -7.59 11.87 -26.81
C ALA A 64 -6.64 12.05 -25.61
N GLU A 65 -5.38 12.37 -25.87
CA GLU A 65 -4.38 12.64 -24.83
C GLU A 65 -4.76 13.87 -23.99
N ALA A 66 -5.29 14.91 -24.62
CA ALA A 66 -5.73 16.12 -23.94
C ALA A 66 -6.90 15.83 -22.98
N VAL A 67 -7.87 15.02 -23.39
CA VAL A 67 -8.99 14.59 -22.55
C VAL A 67 -8.50 13.79 -21.36
N GLU A 68 -7.60 12.82 -21.57
CA GLU A 68 -7.06 12.00 -20.49
C GLU A 68 -6.21 12.82 -19.51
N ALA A 69 -5.36 13.71 -20.03
CA ALA A 69 -4.58 14.64 -19.21
C ALA A 69 -5.48 15.56 -18.37
N TYR A 70 -6.55 16.09 -18.98
CA TYR A 70 -7.54 16.91 -18.28
C TYR A 70 -8.25 16.11 -17.17
N ALA A 71 -8.72 14.90 -17.47
CA ALA A 71 -9.37 14.03 -16.50
C ALA A 71 -8.44 13.72 -15.32
N ASN A 72 -7.17 13.39 -15.58
CA ASN A 72 -6.15 13.13 -14.57
C ASN A 72 -5.88 14.34 -13.65
N GLU A 73 -5.72 15.52 -14.23
CA GLU A 73 -5.52 16.75 -13.44
C GLU A 73 -6.73 17.04 -12.54
N ARG A 74 -7.95 16.87 -13.07
CA ARG A 74 -9.20 17.07 -12.31
C ARG A 74 -9.35 16.05 -11.18
N ARG A 75 -9.09 14.76 -11.44
CA ARG A 75 -9.09 13.70 -10.42
C ARG A 75 -8.11 14.03 -9.29
N LYS A 76 -6.88 14.44 -9.60
CA LYS A 76 -5.87 14.83 -8.61
C LYS A 76 -6.31 16.02 -7.76
N LYS A 77 -6.88 17.06 -8.37
CA LYS A 77 -7.40 18.23 -7.64
C LYS A 77 -8.59 17.89 -6.75
N ALA A 78 -9.52 17.04 -7.23
CA ALA A 78 -10.64 16.57 -6.42
C ALA A 78 -10.16 15.80 -5.20
N TRP A 79 -9.19 14.89 -5.38
CA TRP A 79 -8.57 14.15 -4.28
C TRP A 79 -7.90 15.07 -3.25
N GLN A 80 -7.12 16.05 -3.71
CA GLN A 80 -6.50 17.04 -2.81
C GLN A 80 -7.54 17.81 -1.98
N LYS A 81 -8.67 18.19 -2.58
CA LYS A 81 -9.77 18.86 -1.85
C LYS A 81 -10.39 17.95 -0.80
N ILE A 82 -10.65 16.68 -1.13
CA ILE A 82 -11.20 15.71 -0.18
C ILE A 82 -10.24 15.51 1.00
N ARG A 83 -8.94 15.31 0.73
CA ARG A 83 -7.93 15.18 1.79
C ARG A 83 -7.84 16.40 2.70
N ALA A 84 -7.83 17.60 2.10
CA ALA A 84 -7.79 18.85 2.86
C ALA A 84 -9.02 19.00 3.76
N LYS A 85 -10.23 18.69 3.25
CA LYS A 85 -11.46 18.70 4.05
C LYS A 85 -11.48 17.64 5.15
N ALA A 86 -10.88 16.49 4.91
CA ALA A 86 -10.78 15.41 5.88
C ALA A 86 -9.66 15.62 6.92
N GLY A 87 -8.87 16.70 6.82
CA GLY A 87 -7.72 16.94 7.71
C GLY A 87 -6.59 15.91 7.53
N LEU A 88 -6.58 15.19 6.41
CA LEU A 88 -5.60 14.14 6.12
C LEU A 88 -4.37 14.77 5.46
N GLY A 89 -3.21 14.63 6.10
CA GLY A 89 -1.92 15.10 5.59
C GLY A 89 -1.40 14.30 4.39
N ASN A 90 -0.26 13.62 4.55
CA ASN A 90 0.34 12.78 3.50
C ASN A 90 -0.35 11.41 3.41
N PHE A 91 -1.62 11.40 2.99
CA PHE A 91 -2.40 10.19 2.75
C PHE A 91 -2.46 9.85 1.25
N ARG A 92 -2.01 8.65 0.88
CA ARG A 92 -2.00 8.13 -0.50
C ARG A 92 -3.15 7.16 -0.71
N PHE A 93 -3.54 6.93 -1.96
CA PHE A 93 -4.61 5.96 -2.29
C PHE A 93 -4.26 4.54 -1.82
N TYR A 94 -2.99 4.15 -1.91
CA TYR A 94 -2.51 2.84 -1.45
C TYR A 94 -2.69 2.65 0.06
N ASP A 95 -2.65 3.71 0.86
CA ASP A 95 -2.86 3.63 2.30
C ASP A 95 -4.29 3.16 2.61
N GLY A 96 -5.27 3.58 1.81
CA GLY A 96 -6.64 3.08 1.91
C GLY A 96 -6.75 1.58 1.62
N ARG A 97 -5.99 1.06 0.65
CA ARG A 97 -5.90 -0.39 0.38
C ARG A 97 -5.33 -1.13 1.59
N HIS A 98 -4.26 -0.60 2.19
CA HIS A 98 -3.68 -1.15 3.41
C HIS A 98 -4.68 -1.17 4.57
N THR A 99 -5.41 -0.07 4.79
CA THR A 99 -6.45 0.00 5.84
C THR A 99 -7.53 -1.05 5.62
N VAL A 100 -8.06 -1.17 4.40
CA VAL A 100 -9.11 -2.16 4.09
C VAL A 100 -8.62 -3.59 4.34
N ILE A 101 -7.42 -3.95 3.88
CA ILE A 101 -6.87 -5.29 4.10
C ILE A 101 -6.70 -5.58 5.59
N THR A 102 -6.08 -4.66 6.34
CA THR A 102 -5.89 -4.79 7.79
C THR A 102 -7.23 -4.96 8.50
N THR A 103 -8.23 -4.13 8.20
CA THR A 103 -9.55 -4.20 8.83
C THR A 103 -10.29 -5.51 8.49
N LEU A 104 -10.17 -6.02 7.26
CA LEU A 104 -10.79 -7.29 6.89
C LEU A 104 -10.13 -8.48 7.62
N GLN A 105 -8.81 -8.44 7.79
CA GLN A 105 -8.09 -9.48 8.53
C GLN A 105 -8.34 -9.41 10.04
N GLU A 106 -8.45 -8.21 10.62
CA GLU A 106 -8.85 -8.05 12.02
C GLU A 106 -10.26 -8.61 12.28
N LYS A 107 -11.15 -8.54 11.29
CA LYS A 107 -12.48 -9.18 11.33
C LYS A 107 -12.46 -10.69 11.07
N GLY A 108 -11.29 -11.28 10.81
CA GLY A 108 -11.14 -12.72 10.58
C GLY A 108 -11.61 -13.21 9.21
N VAL A 109 -11.75 -12.32 8.22
CA VAL A 109 -12.09 -12.72 6.85
C VAL A 109 -10.93 -13.55 6.26
N PRO A 110 -11.19 -14.70 5.62
CA PRO A 110 -10.13 -15.54 5.09
C PRO A 110 -9.42 -14.86 3.91
N ASP A 111 -8.10 -15.08 3.81
CA ASP A 111 -7.22 -14.34 2.88
C ASP A 111 -7.67 -14.44 1.42
N TRP A 112 -8.18 -15.59 0.97
CA TRP A 112 -8.63 -15.78 -0.41
C TRP A 112 -9.82 -14.87 -0.77
N VAL A 113 -10.71 -14.58 0.19
CA VAL A 113 -11.82 -13.61 0.01
C VAL A 113 -11.28 -12.20 -0.09
N ILE A 114 -10.30 -11.85 0.76
CA ILE A 114 -9.67 -10.53 0.75
C ILE A 114 -8.92 -10.32 -0.57
N GLN A 115 -8.20 -11.34 -1.05
CA GLN A 115 -7.50 -11.32 -2.33
C GLN A 115 -8.45 -11.16 -3.52
N ALA A 116 -9.59 -11.85 -3.51
CA ALA A 116 -10.62 -11.71 -4.53
C ALA A 116 -11.23 -10.29 -4.55
N GLN A 117 -11.47 -9.71 -3.36
CA GLN A 117 -12.06 -8.37 -3.23
C GLN A 117 -11.10 -7.25 -3.61
N VAL A 118 -9.82 -7.39 -3.26
CA VAL A 118 -8.80 -6.34 -3.41
C VAL A 118 -8.02 -6.46 -4.73
N GLY A 119 -8.33 -7.50 -5.52
CA GLY A 119 -7.71 -7.83 -6.82
C GLY A 119 -6.31 -8.43 -6.66
N HIS A 120 -5.92 -9.36 -7.54
CA HIS A 120 -4.70 -10.20 -7.55
C HIS A 120 -3.55 -9.74 -6.62
N VAL A 121 -3.74 -9.88 -5.31
CA VAL A 121 -2.65 -9.72 -4.34
C VAL A 121 -1.90 -11.04 -4.38
N SER A 122 -0.65 -11.03 -4.84
CA SER A 122 0.17 -12.24 -4.76
C SER A 122 0.33 -12.66 -3.30
N ALA A 123 0.59 -13.95 -3.04
CA ALA A 123 0.87 -14.41 -1.67
C ALA A 123 2.02 -13.63 -1.00
N GLU A 124 2.91 -13.03 -1.80
CA GLU A 124 4.03 -12.23 -1.34
C GLU A 124 3.62 -10.83 -0.90
N GLU A 125 2.70 -10.19 -1.61
CA GLU A 125 2.13 -8.90 -1.23
C GLU A 125 1.27 -9.00 0.05
N ALA A 126 0.81 -10.20 0.41
CA ALA A 126 0.09 -10.47 1.66
C ALA A 126 1.01 -10.67 2.88
N LYS A 127 2.33 -10.89 2.68
CA LYS A 127 3.31 -11.12 3.77
C LYS A 127 3.34 -10.01 4.83
N PRO A 128 3.24 -8.70 4.50
CA PRO A 128 3.26 -7.62 5.49
C PRO A 128 2.17 -7.77 6.56
N TYR A 129 1.04 -8.40 6.23
CA TYR A 129 -0.10 -8.53 7.15
C TYR A 129 -0.15 -9.83 7.95
N SER A 130 0.85 -10.70 7.78
CA SER A 130 0.96 -11.98 8.52
C SER A 130 0.92 -11.83 10.05
N HIS A 131 1.35 -10.69 10.58
CA HIS A 131 1.33 -10.40 12.01
C HIS A 131 -0.09 -10.27 12.59
N ILE A 132 -1.08 -9.84 11.79
CA ILE A 132 -2.48 -9.79 12.22
C ILE A 132 -3.02 -11.21 12.41
N ARG A 133 -2.60 -12.16 11.56
CA ARG A 133 -2.95 -13.58 11.69
C ARG A 133 -2.44 -14.20 12.98
N ARG A 134 -1.25 -13.79 13.45
CA ARG A 134 -0.69 -14.30 14.72
C ARG A 134 -1.61 -13.99 15.89
N LYS A 135 -2.17 -12.78 15.96
CA LYS A 135 -3.12 -12.42 17.03
C LYS A 135 -4.38 -13.31 17.01
N ALA A 136 -4.93 -13.57 15.82
CA ALA A 136 -6.08 -14.47 15.68
C ALA A 136 -5.73 -15.92 16.08
N LEU A 137 -4.55 -16.42 15.68
CA LEU A 137 -4.06 -17.74 16.07
C LEU A 137 -3.84 -17.86 17.58
N ASP A 138 -3.29 -16.83 18.22
CA ASP A 138 -3.08 -16.80 19.68
C ASP A 138 -4.39 -16.85 20.46
N GLN A 139 -5.44 -16.15 19.97
CA GLN A 139 -6.78 -16.21 20.54
C GLN A 139 -7.39 -17.60 20.43
N VAL A 140 -7.28 -18.24 19.26
CA VAL A 140 -7.74 -19.63 19.07
C VAL A 140 -6.94 -20.59 19.95
N ALA A 141 -5.62 -20.43 20.06
CA ALA A 141 -4.77 -21.24 20.92
C ALA A 141 -5.16 -21.12 22.40
N LEU A 142 -5.58 -19.92 22.85
CA LEU A 142 -6.09 -19.71 24.21
C LEU A 142 -7.40 -20.47 24.44
N LEU A 143 -8.33 -20.45 23.48
CA LEU A 143 -9.59 -21.20 23.54
C LEU A 143 -9.36 -22.72 23.51
N LEU A 144 -8.34 -23.17 22.77
CA LEU A 144 -7.98 -24.58 22.65
C LEU A 144 -7.20 -25.12 23.85
N LYS A 145 -6.80 -24.27 24.82
CA LYS A 145 -6.12 -24.74 26.03
C LYS A 145 -7.05 -25.72 26.76
N PRO A 146 -6.66 -26.99 26.87
CA PRO A 146 -7.59 -27.98 27.35
C PRO A 146 -7.78 -27.85 28.86
N VAL A 147 -9.04 -27.94 29.31
CA VAL A 147 -9.47 -27.73 30.70
C VAL A 147 -8.81 -28.70 31.71
N TRP A 148 -8.12 -29.73 31.24
CA TRP A 148 -7.46 -30.72 32.09
C TRP A 148 -6.15 -30.22 32.72
N SER A 149 -5.58 -29.09 32.31
CA SER A 149 -4.31 -28.60 32.89
C SER A 149 -4.45 -27.95 34.28
N THR A 150 -5.67 -27.70 34.77
CA THR A 150 -5.91 -27.13 36.12
C THR A 150 -6.28 -28.17 37.18
N ALA A 151 -6.42 -29.45 36.82
CA ALA A 151 -6.81 -30.50 37.75
C ALA A 151 -5.75 -31.60 37.81
N THR A 152 -4.63 -31.35 38.50
CA THR A 152 -3.97 -32.37 39.35
C THR A 152 -2.79 -31.75 40.11
N LYS A 153 -3.09 -31.22 41.30
CA LYS A 153 -2.12 -31.30 42.40
C LYS A 153 -1.97 -32.80 42.69
N TRP A 154 -0.85 -33.39 42.31
CA TRP A 154 -0.54 -34.78 42.64
C TRP A 154 -0.35 -34.87 44.16
N ARG A 155 -1.44 -35.15 44.90
CA ARG A 155 -1.36 -35.68 46.25
C ARG A 155 -1.44 -37.20 46.15
N THR A 156 -0.38 -37.81 46.68
CA THR A 156 -0.26 -39.20 47.13
C THR A 156 -0.37 -40.28 46.07
N GLY A 157 0.67 -41.13 46.05
CA GLY A 157 0.95 -42.08 44.99
C GLY A 157 -0.04 -43.23 44.91
N VAL A 158 -0.48 -43.50 43.69
CA VAL A 158 -0.76 -44.84 43.19
C VAL A 158 -0.36 -44.81 41.71
N MET A 159 0.46 -45.78 41.29
CA MET A 159 0.80 -45.99 39.88
C MET A 159 -0.47 -46.04 39.04
N CYS A 160 -0.69 -45.02 38.22
CA CYS A 160 -1.85 -44.92 37.34
C CYS A 160 -1.55 -45.56 35.98
N SER A 161 -2.56 -46.22 35.41
CA SER A 161 -2.60 -47.18 34.29
C SER A 161 -2.12 -46.69 32.92
N ARG A 162 -1.17 -45.75 32.86
CA ARG A 162 -0.66 -45.16 31.61
C ARG A 162 0.27 -46.09 30.82
N GLN A 163 0.88 -47.09 31.45
CA GLN A 163 1.65 -48.12 30.75
C GLN A 163 0.78 -49.16 30.05
N LEU A 164 -0.49 -49.30 30.44
CA LEU A 164 -1.36 -50.36 29.93
C LEU A 164 -1.96 -49.99 28.57
N VAL A 165 -2.41 -48.75 28.41
CA VAL A 165 -3.00 -48.26 27.14
C VAL A 165 -1.94 -48.19 26.03
N HIS A 166 -0.72 -47.75 26.34
CA HIS A 166 0.37 -47.66 25.35
C HIS A 166 0.86 -49.05 24.90
N LYS A 167 0.87 -50.04 25.80
CA LYS A 167 1.18 -51.44 25.46
C LYS A 167 0.06 -52.11 24.65
N LEU A 168 -1.19 -51.72 24.88
CA LEU A 168 -2.34 -52.26 24.14
C LEU A 168 -2.35 -51.78 22.67
N VAL A 169 -2.14 -50.47 22.45
CA VAL A 169 -2.12 -49.88 21.09
C VAL A 169 -0.98 -50.47 20.25
N HIS A 170 0.21 -50.68 20.85
CA HIS A 170 1.30 -51.36 20.15
C HIS A 170 0.98 -52.81 19.81
N LYS A 171 0.39 -53.60 20.73
CA LYS A 171 0.04 -55.01 20.46
C LYS A 171 -1.01 -55.16 19.36
N VAL A 172 -2.03 -54.29 19.32
CA VAL A 172 -3.06 -54.33 18.27
C VAL A 172 -2.48 -53.97 16.90
N ALA A 173 -1.58 -52.98 16.83
CA ALA A 173 -0.89 -52.62 15.59
C ALA A 173 0.00 -53.77 15.06
N THR A 174 0.75 -54.44 15.94
CA THR A 174 1.64 -55.55 15.54
C THR A 174 0.86 -56.80 15.11
N CYS A 175 -0.28 -57.09 15.75
CA CYS A 175 -1.14 -58.21 15.36
C CYS A 175 -1.80 -57.99 13.99
N ARG A 176 -2.23 -56.76 13.67
CA ARG A 176 -2.81 -56.44 12.36
C ARG A 176 -1.77 -56.53 11.24
N ALA A 177 -0.53 -56.11 11.49
CA ALA A 177 0.58 -56.27 10.54
C ALA A 177 0.91 -57.75 10.27
N LYS A 178 0.99 -58.58 11.32
CA LYS A 178 1.22 -60.03 11.17
C LYS A 178 0.08 -60.76 10.44
N LEU A 179 -1.17 -60.36 10.69
CA LEU A 179 -2.34 -60.96 10.03
C LEU A 179 -2.40 -60.58 8.54
N LEU A 180 -2.01 -59.35 8.19
CA LEU A 180 -1.89 -58.90 6.80
C LEU A 180 -0.79 -59.64 6.03
N ILE A 181 0.35 -59.93 6.69
CA ILE A 181 1.45 -60.71 6.11
C ILE A 181 1.07 -62.20 5.92
N LEU A 182 0.23 -62.76 6.80
CA LEU A 182 -0.25 -64.15 6.69
C LEU A 182 -1.38 -64.33 5.65
N LEU A 183 -2.22 -63.31 5.43
CA LEU A 183 -3.36 -63.38 4.51
C LEU A 183 -3.03 -62.92 3.08
N LYS A 184 -1.96 -62.16 2.87
CA LYS A 184 -1.46 -61.79 1.55
C LYS A 184 -0.02 -62.27 1.42
N GLY A 185 0.18 -63.44 0.81
CA GLY A 185 1.49 -64.00 0.49
C GLY A 185 2.24 -63.18 -0.56
N GLU A 186 2.56 -61.93 -0.27
CA GLU A 186 3.31 -61.04 -1.14
C GLU A 186 4.63 -60.66 -0.49
N TRP A 187 5.71 -61.22 -1.04
CA TRP A 187 7.08 -60.81 -0.80
C TRP A 187 7.25 -59.36 -1.32
N TRP A 188 7.47 -58.40 -0.43
CA TRP A 188 7.94 -57.07 -0.84
C TRP A 188 9.47 -57.03 -0.80
N ALA A 189 10.08 -57.11 -1.98
CA ALA A 189 11.47 -56.72 -2.19
C ALA A 189 11.57 -55.19 -2.12
N PRO A 190 12.61 -54.61 -1.47
CA PRO A 190 12.86 -53.18 -1.54
C PRO A 190 13.22 -52.82 -2.98
N GLN A 191 12.43 -51.96 -3.63
CA GLN A 191 12.87 -51.29 -4.85
C GLN A 191 13.88 -50.22 -4.47
N ASP A 192 15.15 -50.56 -4.60
CA ASP A 192 16.18 -49.58 -4.91
C ASP A 192 15.95 -49.11 -6.36
N SER A 193 15.51 -47.87 -6.52
CA SER A 193 15.71 -47.11 -7.74
C SER A 193 15.96 -45.66 -7.36
N ASN A 194 17.23 -45.30 -7.28
CA ASN A 194 17.70 -43.92 -7.35
C ASN A 194 17.36 -43.35 -8.73
N LEU A 195 16.72 -42.17 -8.77
CA LEU A 195 16.92 -41.03 -9.70
C LEU A 195 15.93 -39.91 -9.36
#